data_AF-A0AAU2IDJ6-F1
#
_entry.id   AF-A0AAU2IDJ6-F1
#
_cell.length_a   1.000
_cell.length_b   1.000
_cell.length_c   1.000
_cell.angle_alpha   90.00
_cell.angle_beta   90.00
_cell.angle_gamma   90.00
#
_symmetry.space_group_name_H-M   'P 1'
#
loop_
_entity.id
_entity.type
_entity.pdbx_description
1 polymer ?
#
loop_
_entity_poly.entity_id
_entity_poly.type
_entity_poly.pdbx_seq_one_letter_code
_entity_poly.pdbx_strand_id
1 'polypeptide(L)'
;MLHLEQAERDTFLGGLQAGDDLDFRGTVFGSEMLTSLLDSLISPADGATYLGKVNFEDAYFLEEVDFSNVTFNGEAIFKRAWFDTANFGDSLFRSKASFEDATFSEYSYFDSAEFEEVVDFVSVKFAQAASFDNATFSGYPSFLNAKFESHAFFQNVLFLKGVDFDGARFSAISRLGPIVCVDLLDLSRATFVSTASIQAVAARVRCENTHWESTATLRLRRASVDLADAVLTQPLAVTAHPVPFITGTSLDESGFPWSQQGVSVESLRGIDCAMLSLSDVDLTSCLFAGAFHLDQLRLEGRWTFGVPPAARLASTGPHFRWTQRQVVEEERQWRALPGRPAMLRAGWGQAPNRVGAVPGLATITTIYRQLRKAREDAKDEPGAADFYYGEMEMRRHSHNWRKAERWLLQGYWLLSGYGLRASRALGWLSVAMTLTIFLLMGWGLPDESPRKEIKRESIDGKGVTVLDTPDPVLATPLRSRFTGKRFDKGLSVTLNSVVFRSSGQNLTTAGGYIEMASRFSEPVLLGLGALAIRGRVKRGS
;
A
#
# COMPACT_ATOMS: atom_id res chain seq x y z
N MET A 1 17.91 55.45 10.89
CA MET A 1 17.37 56.24 9.77
C MET A 1 16.13 57.09 10.12
N LEU A 2 15.16 56.62 10.92
CA LEU A 2 13.99 57.44 11.33
C LEU A 2 14.32 58.68 12.19
N HIS A 3 15.51 58.73 12.80
CA HIS A 3 15.98 59.84 13.62
C HIS A 3 16.94 60.79 12.91
N LEU A 4 17.25 60.53 11.64
CA LEU A 4 18.17 61.36 10.85
C LEU A 4 17.41 62.51 10.21
N GLU A 5 18.00 63.71 10.25
CA GLU A 5 17.48 64.84 9.50
C GLU A 5 17.49 64.53 7.99
N GLN A 6 16.61 65.14 7.21
CA GLN A 6 16.41 64.77 5.80
C GLN A 6 17.71 64.87 4.98
N ALA A 7 18.55 65.88 5.24
CA ALA A 7 19.86 66.03 4.62
C ALA A 7 20.85 64.90 4.96
N GLU A 8 20.79 64.36 6.20
CA GLU A 8 21.64 63.24 6.62
C GLU A 8 21.20 61.93 5.96
N ARG A 9 19.88 61.75 5.76
CA ARG A 9 19.33 60.62 4.99
C ARG A 9 19.75 60.68 3.52
N ASP A 10 19.62 61.83 2.89
CA ASP A 10 20.02 62.00 1.48
C ASP A 10 21.52 61.75 1.28
N THR A 11 22.34 62.19 2.24
CA THR A 11 23.79 61.93 2.23
C THR A 11 24.11 60.45 2.41
N PHE A 12 23.41 59.76 3.31
CA PHE A 12 23.57 58.32 3.51
C PHE A 12 23.18 57.55 2.25
N LEU A 13 21.99 57.82 1.68
CA LEU A 13 21.49 57.16 0.47
C LEU A 13 22.39 57.42 -0.74
N GLY A 14 22.89 58.65 -0.91
CA GLY A 14 23.81 58.99 -2.00
C GLY A 14 25.20 58.34 -1.91
N GLY A 15 25.55 57.77 -0.75
CA GLY A 15 26.78 57.02 -0.54
C GLY A 15 26.67 55.52 -0.86
N LEU A 16 25.45 55.00 -1.02
CA LEU A 16 25.21 53.59 -1.28
C LEU A 16 25.53 53.21 -2.73
N GLN A 17 25.97 51.98 -2.91
CA GLN A 17 26.24 51.37 -4.20
C GLN A 17 25.55 50.01 -4.29
N ALA A 18 25.19 49.62 -5.50
CA ALA A 18 24.63 48.30 -5.79
C ALA A 18 25.49 47.17 -5.18
N GLY A 19 24.88 46.35 -4.32
CA GLY A 19 25.54 45.26 -3.62
C GLY A 19 26.10 45.60 -2.23
N ASP A 20 25.87 46.81 -1.72
CA ASP A 20 26.27 47.18 -0.35
C ASP A 20 25.48 46.40 0.73
N ASP A 21 26.15 46.17 1.86
CA ASP A 21 25.58 45.53 3.05
C ASP A 21 24.71 46.53 3.84
N LEU A 22 23.53 46.11 4.29
CA LEU A 22 22.56 46.95 5.00
C LEU A 22 22.17 46.34 6.36
N ASP A 23 22.11 47.17 7.41
CA ASP A 23 21.59 46.79 8.72
C ASP A 23 20.53 47.79 9.18
N PHE A 24 19.29 47.32 9.21
CA PHE A 24 18.09 48.08 9.56
C PHE A 24 17.22 47.35 10.59
N ARG A 25 17.85 46.63 11.51
CA ARG A 25 17.14 45.95 12.59
C ARG A 25 16.23 46.89 13.39
N GLY A 26 15.02 46.44 13.69
CA GLY A 26 14.04 47.22 14.44
C GLY A 26 13.51 48.47 13.74
N THR A 27 13.85 48.69 12.46
CA THR A 27 13.49 49.91 11.75
C THR A 27 12.07 49.82 11.20
N VAL A 28 11.31 50.92 11.29
CA VAL A 28 10.03 51.07 10.61
C VAL A 28 10.25 51.68 9.22
N PHE A 29 9.78 51.01 8.19
CA PHE A 29 9.81 51.44 6.81
C PHE A 29 8.40 51.83 6.34
N GLY A 30 8.31 53.02 5.75
CA GLY A 30 7.23 53.38 4.84
C GLY A 30 7.62 53.08 3.39
N SER A 31 6.65 53.07 2.48
CA SER A 31 6.86 52.76 1.05
C SER A 31 7.94 53.66 0.42
N GLU A 32 7.81 54.99 0.55
CA GLU A 32 8.76 55.96 -0.04
C GLU A 32 10.21 55.77 0.46
N MET A 33 10.38 55.43 1.74
CA MET A 33 11.70 55.25 2.33
C MET A 33 12.37 53.99 1.78
N LEU A 34 11.61 52.90 1.63
CA LEU A 34 12.13 51.68 1.04
C LEU A 34 12.43 51.88 -0.45
N THR A 35 11.53 52.52 -1.20
CA THR A 35 11.75 52.81 -2.62
C THR A 35 13.02 53.64 -2.82
N SER A 36 13.20 54.71 -2.04
CA SER A 36 14.41 55.55 -2.12
C SER A 36 15.69 54.76 -1.79
N LEU A 37 15.61 53.83 -0.83
CA LEU A 37 16.72 52.95 -0.49
C LEU A 37 17.04 51.98 -1.64
N LEU A 38 16.04 51.33 -2.22
CA LEU A 38 16.24 50.40 -3.32
C LEU A 38 16.72 51.10 -4.60
N ASP A 39 16.21 52.30 -4.89
CA ASP A 39 16.65 53.12 -6.03
C ASP A 39 18.14 53.49 -5.95
N SER A 40 18.65 53.74 -4.73
CA SER A 40 20.08 54.01 -4.51
C SER A 40 20.99 52.81 -4.77
N LEU A 41 20.42 51.61 -4.88
CA LEU A 41 21.12 50.33 -5.05
C LEU A 41 20.93 49.73 -6.45
N ILE A 42 20.34 50.50 -7.37
CA ILE A 42 20.25 50.14 -8.79
C ILE A 42 21.65 50.19 -9.41
N SER A 43 22.06 49.08 -10.02
CA SER A 43 23.31 48.99 -10.77
C SER A 43 23.21 49.78 -12.08
N PRO A 44 24.14 50.70 -12.35
CA PRO A 44 24.17 51.44 -13.63
C PRO A 44 24.46 50.56 -14.86
N ALA A 45 24.95 49.33 -14.68
CA ALA A 45 25.39 48.47 -15.77
C ALA A 45 24.23 47.76 -16.48
N ASP A 46 23.22 47.37 -15.73
CA ASP A 46 22.11 46.51 -16.16
C ASP A 46 20.74 46.99 -15.65
N GLY A 47 20.69 47.99 -14.76
CA GLY A 47 19.45 48.55 -14.22
C GLY A 47 18.78 47.67 -13.17
N ALA A 48 19.44 46.63 -12.69
CA ALA A 48 18.92 45.74 -11.65
C ALA A 48 19.32 46.24 -10.25
N THR A 49 18.45 46.01 -9.26
CA THR A 49 18.72 46.36 -7.86
C THR A 49 19.47 45.22 -7.18
N TYR A 50 20.65 45.53 -6.62
CA TYR A 50 21.47 44.56 -5.92
C TYR A 50 21.64 44.92 -4.45
N LEU A 51 21.35 43.97 -3.58
CA LEU A 51 21.60 44.05 -2.15
C LEU A 51 22.76 43.14 -1.78
N GLY A 52 23.67 43.60 -0.91
CA GLY A 52 24.67 42.75 -0.27
C GLY A 52 24.03 41.86 0.80
N LYS A 53 24.65 41.79 1.97
CA LYS A 53 24.01 41.22 3.16
C LYS A 53 23.02 42.22 3.72
N VAL A 54 21.80 41.78 4.03
CA VAL A 54 20.77 42.64 4.60
C VAL A 54 20.24 42.08 5.90
N ASN A 55 20.09 42.95 6.90
CA ASN A 55 19.50 42.61 8.18
C ASN A 55 18.32 43.52 8.52
N PHE A 56 17.12 42.99 8.34
CA PHE A 56 15.82 43.56 8.68
C PHE A 56 15.17 42.81 9.85
N GLU A 57 15.95 42.18 10.73
CA GLU A 57 15.41 41.52 11.91
C GLU A 57 14.64 42.52 12.80
N ASP A 58 13.44 42.14 13.22
CA ASP A 58 12.48 43.00 13.94
C ASP A 58 12.05 44.28 13.18
N ALA A 59 12.27 44.39 11.87
CA ALA A 59 11.81 45.54 11.08
C ALA A 59 10.29 45.52 10.85
N TYR A 60 9.70 46.70 10.63
CA TYR A 60 8.26 46.87 10.38
C TYR A 60 8.04 47.58 9.05
N PHE A 61 7.39 46.91 8.10
CA PHE A 61 6.97 47.44 6.82
C PHE A 61 5.44 47.64 6.86
N LEU A 62 5.01 48.85 7.24
CA LEU A 62 3.60 49.17 7.57
C LEU A 62 2.78 49.68 6.38
N GLU A 63 3.36 49.59 5.19
CA GLU A 63 2.73 49.95 3.92
C GLU A 63 3.09 48.86 2.90
N GLU A 64 2.53 48.96 1.69
CA GLU A 64 2.92 48.08 0.60
C GLU A 64 4.41 48.28 0.25
N VAL A 65 5.16 47.19 0.29
CA VAL A 65 6.59 47.18 -0.01
C VAL A 65 6.92 46.27 -1.17
N ASP A 66 7.77 46.77 -2.06
CA ASP A 66 8.14 46.10 -3.30
C ASP A 66 9.64 45.76 -3.29
N PHE A 67 9.92 44.47 -3.13
CA PHE A 67 11.21 43.82 -3.33
C PHE A 67 11.23 42.99 -4.62
N SER A 68 10.30 43.23 -5.55
CA SER A 68 10.27 42.49 -6.81
C SER A 68 11.48 42.82 -7.68
N ASN A 69 11.95 41.84 -8.45
CA ASN A 69 13.13 41.97 -9.31
C ASN A 69 14.42 42.37 -8.58
N VAL A 70 14.46 42.24 -7.24
CA VAL A 70 15.65 42.53 -6.44
C VAL A 70 16.54 41.30 -6.34
N THR A 71 17.85 41.48 -6.49
CA THR A 71 18.84 40.42 -6.26
C THR A 71 19.54 40.62 -4.91
N PHE A 72 19.32 39.68 -3.99
CA PHE A 72 20.04 39.57 -2.72
C PHE A 72 21.30 38.72 -2.92
N ASN A 73 22.45 39.38 -3.12
CA ASN A 73 23.75 38.73 -3.30
C ASN A 73 24.31 38.15 -2.00
N GLY A 74 23.96 38.76 -0.86
CA GLY A 74 24.35 38.29 0.48
C GLY A 74 23.21 37.62 1.24
N GLU A 75 23.45 37.33 2.51
CA GLU A 75 22.45 36.77 3.43
C GLU A 75 21.32 37.80 3.66
N ALA A 76 20.07 37.36 3.56
CA ALA A 76 18.88 38.20 3.72
C ALA A 76 18.07 37.81 4.95
N ILE A 77 18.14 38.62 6.01
CA ILE A 77 17.53 38.33 7.30
C ILE A 77 16.29 39.21 7.50
N PHE A 78 15.12 38.57 7.54
CA PHE A 78 13.81 39.16 7.85
C PHE A 78 13.17 38.51 9.09
N LYS A 79 14.01 38.03 10.02
CA LYS A 79 13.54 37.33 11.23
C LYS A 79 12.63 38.25 12.05
N ARG A 80 11.46 37.76 12.45
CA ARG A 80 10.47 38.52 13.24
C ARG A 80 10.05 39.85 12.59
N ALA A 81 10.29 40.03 11.29
CA ALA A 81 9.85 41.21 10.59
C ALA A 81 8.32 41.20 10.42
N TRP A 82 7.74 42.39 10.43
CA TRP A 82 6.33 42.60 10.15
C TRP A 82 6.18 43.21 8.76
N PHE A 83 5.32 42.64 7.93
CA PHE A 83 4.96 43.14 6.62
C PHE A 83 3.45 43.28 6.54
N ASP A 84 2.93 44.42 6.09
CA ASP A 84 1.54 44.50 5.64
C ASP A 84 1.38 43.77 4.30
N THR A 85 1.55 44.47 3.18
CA THR A 85 1.64 43.83 1.85
C THR A 85 3.09 43.82 1.40
N ALA A 86 3.62 42.68 0.98
CA ALA A 86 4.99 42.58 0.49
C ALA A 86 5.09 41.77 -0.80
N ASN A 87 5.77 42.35 -1.78
CA ASN A 87 6.06 41.71 -3.06
C ASN A 87 7.54 41.35 -3.14
N PHE A 88 7.85 40.06 -3.24
CA PHE A 88 9.16 39.48 -3.52
C PHE A 88 9.17 38.77 -4.88
N GLY A 89 8.20 39.07 -5.77
CA GLY A 89 8.08 38.42 -7.07
C GLY A 89 9.29 38.64 -7.96
N ASP A 90 9.68 37.62 -8.73
CA ASP A 90 10.85 37.66 -9.63
C ASP A 90 12.19 38.05 -8.92
N SER A 91 12.25 37.95 -7.59
CA SER A 91 13.46 38.23 -6.81
C SER A 91 14.41 37.03 -6.80
N LEU A 92 15.71 37.31 -6.67
CA LEU A 92 16.76 36.29 -6.63
C LEU A 92 17.53 36.36 -5.30
N PHE A 93 17.46 35.29 -4.52
CA PHE A 93 18.25 35.10 -3.30
C PHE A 93 19.41 34.16 -3.57
N ARG A 94 20.61 34.72 -3.77
CA ARG A 94 21.83 33.94 -4.06
C ARG A 94 22.46 33.29 -2.83
N SER A 95 22.14 33.80 -1.65
CA SER A 95 22.58 33.26 -0.37
C SER A 95 21.39 32.88 0.50
N LYS A 96 21.67 32.51 1.74
CA LYS A 96 20.64 32.12 2.70
C LYS A 96 19.67 33.28 2.94
N ALA A 97 18.39 32.96 3.03
CA ALA A 97 17.33 33.90 3.40
C ALA A 97 16.56 33.38 4.61
N SER A 98 16.08 34.26 5.47
CA SER A 98 15.32 33.84 6.66
C SER A 98 14.16 34.79 6.95
N PHE A 99 12.96 34.24 6.89
CA PHE A 99 11.69 34.83 7.31
C PHE A 99 11.16 34.15 8.60
N GLU A 100 12.04 33.51 9.38
CA GLU A 100 11.69 32.88 10.66
C GLU A 100 10.92 33.85 11.57
N ASP A 101 9.77 33.40 12.07
CA ASP A 101 8.83 34.16 12.92
C ASP A 101 8.31 35.48 12.28
N ALA A 102 8.51 35.71 10.98
CA ALA A 102 7.97 36.87 10.30
C ALA A 102 6.43 36.80 10.20
N THR A 103 5.79 37.96 10.13
CA THR A 103 4.33 38.07 9.93
C THR A 103 4.03 38.91 8.71
N PHE A 104 3.26 38.35 7.80
CA PHE A 104 2.60 39.03 6.69
C PHE A 104 1.13 39.23 7.07
N SER A 105 0.74 40.45 7.47
CA SER A 105 -0.63 40.78 7.90
C SER A 105 -1.62 40.88 6.73
N GLU A 106 -1.15 41.27 5.55
CA GLU A 106 -1.93 41.32 4.32
C GLU A 106 -1.36 40.34 3.28
N TYR A 107 -1.35 40.71 1.99
CA TYR A 107 -0.96 39.82 0.89
C TYR A 107 0.56 39.69 0.77
N SER A 108 1.06 38.50 0.47
CA SER A 108 2.48 38.26 0.23
C SER A 108 2.70 37.52 -1.09
N TYR A 109 3.58 38.05 -1.93
CA TYR A 109 3.87 37.51 -3.25
C TYR A 109 5.33 37.07 -3.33
N PHE A 110 5.58 35.81 -3.63
CA PHE A 110 6.88 35.22 -3.92
C PHE A 110 6.87 34.54 -5.30
N ASP A 111 5.96 35.00 -6.18
CA ASP A 111 5.78 34.43 -7.51
C ASP A 111 7.08 34.53 -8.32
N SER A 112 7.48 33.43 -8.96
CA SER A 112 8.75 33.32 -9.71
C SER A 112 10.02 33.65 -8.90
N ALA A 113 9.95 33.73 -7.57
CA ALA A 113 11.14 33.97 -6.75
C ALA A 113 12.09 32.77 -6.81
N GLU A 114 13.39 33.06 -6.87
CA GLU A 114 14.45 32.05 -6.94
C GLU A 114 15.31 32.08 -5.68
N PHE A 115 15.40 30.93 -5.01
CA PHE A 115 16.26 30.75 -3.83
C PHE A 115 17.37 29.74 -4.17
N GLU A 116 18.60 30.22 -4.37
CA GLU A 116 19.75 29.38 -4.74
C GLU A 116 20.25 28.54 -3.55
N GLU A 117 20.05 29.04 -2.34
CA GLU A 117 20.44 28.41 -1.07
C GLU A 117 19.21 28.13 -0.17
N VAL A 118 19.46 27.73 1.09
CA VAL A 118 18.41 27.46 2.08
C VAL A 118 17.62 28.73 2.42
N VAL A 119 16.29 28.60 2.50
CA VAL A 119 15.39 29.63 3.00
C VAL A 119 14.50 29.10 4.13
N ASP A 120 14.46 29.85 5.23
CA ASP A 120 13.70 29.50 6.43
C ASP A 120 12.42 30.35 6.53
N PHE A 121 11.26 29.72 6.40
CA PHE A 121 9.92 30.23 6.69
C PHE A 121 9.37 29.63 8.00
N VAL A 122 10.26 29.26 8.92
CA VAL A 122 9.89 28.60 10.17
C VAL A 122 8.99 29.51 11.00
N SER A 123 7.85 28.98 11.45
CA SER A 123 6.84 29.70 12.24
C SER A 123 6.31 31.00 11.59
N VAL A 124 6.51 31.19 10.29
CA VAL A 124 6.00 32.36 9.57
C VAL A 124 4.47 32.37 9.61
N LYS A 125 3.88 33.57 9.66
CA LYS A 125 2.44 33.74 9.59
C LYS A 125 2.05 34.52 8.34
N PHE A 126 1.25 33.91 7.48
CA PHE A 126 0.54 34.55 6.38
C PHE A 126 -0.93 34.73 6.75
N ALA A 127 -1.33 35.96 7.06
CA ALA A 127 -2.69 36.26 7.50
C ALA A 127 -3.67 36.32 6.31
N GLN A 128 -3.25 36.90 5.17
CA GLN A 128 -3.99 36.82 3.91
C GLN A 128 -3.33 35.84 2.94
N ALA A 129 -3.71 35.92 1.67
CA ALA A 129 -3.25 34.98 0.66
C ALA A 129 -1.74 35.13 0.43
N ALA A 130 -1.06 33.99 0.39
CA ALA A 130 0.37 33.90 0.09
C ALA A 130 0.57 33.12 -1.21
N SER A 131 1.24 33.74 -2.17
CA SER A 131 1.54 33.12 -3.46
C SER A 131 3.02 32.80 -3.59
N PHE A 132 3.31 31.59 -4.01
CA PHE A 132 4.65 31.11 -4.37
C PHE A 132 4.65 30.57 -5.80
N ASP A 133 3.70 30.96 -6.64
CA ASP A 133 3.50 30.33 -7.94
C ASP A 133 4.75 30.51 -8.82
N ASN A 134 5.21 29.43 -9.45
CA ASN A 134 6.43 29.35 -10.25
C ASN A 134 7.76 29.60 -9.50
N ALA A 135 7.74 29.68 -8.16
CA ALA A 135 8.96 29.82 -7.38
C ALA A 135 9.87 28.58 -7.51
N THR A 136 11.19 28.81 -7.47
CA THR A 136 12.21 27.75 -7.54
C THR A 136 13.09 27.77 -6.30
N PHE A 137 13.21 26.61 -5.65
CA PHE A 137 14.03 26.42 -4.46
C PHE A 137 15.13 25.40 -4.74
N SER A 138 16.37 25.88 -4.81
CA SER A 138 17.57 25.05 -5.00
C SER A 138 18.12 24.49 -3.68
N GLY A 139 17.81 25.14 -2.56
CA GLY A 139 18.07 24.70 -1.19
C GLY A 139 17.05 23.70 -0.65
N TYR A 140 17.05 23.53 0.69
CA TYR A 140 16.01 22.82 1.44
C TYR A 140 15.13 23.85 2.16
N PRO A 141 14.03 24.33 1.57
CA PRO A 141 13.16 25.30 2.26
C PRO A 141 12.41 24.65 3.42
N SER A 142 12.29 25.38 4.53
CA SER A 142 11.52 24.96 5.69
C SER A 142 10.35 25.91 5.97
N PHE A 143 9.14 25.38 5.93
CA PHE A 143 7.88 25.96 6.38
C PHE A 143 7.42 25.31 7.70
N LEU A 144 8.37 24.86 8.52
CA LEU A 144 8.09 24.21 9.81
C LEU A 144 7.20 25.12 10.66
N ASN A 145 6.04 24.62 11.10
CA ASN A 145 5.04 25.36 11.87
C ASN A 145 4.50 26.65 11.21
N ALA A 146 4.68 26.81 9.89
CA ALA A 146 4.12 27.95 9.15
C ALA A 146 2.59 27.96 9.24
N LYS A 147 2.00 29.16 9.27
CA LYS A 147 0.55 29.36 9.37
C LYS A 147 0.04 30.10 8.15
N PHE A 148 -0.74 29.41 7.33
CA PHE A 148 -1.48 29.97 6.20
C PHE A 148 -2.94 30.16 6.64
N GLU A 149 -3.28 31.36 7.11
CA GLU A 149 -4.63 31.65 7.61
C GLU A 149 -5.65 31.87 6.48
N SER A 150 -5.16 32.17 5.28
CA SER A 150 -5.93 32.27 4.03
C SER A 150 -5.36 31.33 2.96
N HIS A 151 -5.63 31.61 1.68
CA HIS A 151 -5.25 30.76 0.56
C HIS A 151 -3.73 30.72 0.40
N ALA A 152 -3.17 29.52 0.24
CA ALA A 152 -1.77 29.30 -0.09
C ALA A 152 -1.68 28.74 -1.52
N PHE A 153 -0.94 29.42 -2.39
CA PHE A 153 -0.76 29.05 -3.78
C PHE A 153 0.67 28.57 -4.02
N PHE A 154 0.80 27.34 -4.52
CA PHE A 154 2.07 26.69 -4.86
C PHE A 154 1.98 26.05 -6.26
N GLN A 155 1.41 26.76 -7.22
CA GLN A 155 1.29 26.29 -8.59
C GLN A 155 2.64 26.31 -9.28
N ASN A 156 3.00 25.23 -9.97
CA ASN A 156 4.24 25.11 -10.72
C ASN A 156 5.52 25.37 -9.89
N VAL A 157 5.51 25.01 -8.60
CA VAL A 157 6.68 25.19 -7.73
C VAL A 157 7.67 24.05 -7.89
N LEU A 158 8.96 24.41 -7.98
CA LEU A 158 10.07 23.46 -8.10
C LEU A 158 10.94 23.46 -6.84
N PHE A 159 10.96 22.33 -6.14
CA PHE A 159 11.91 22.04 -5.08
C PHE A 159 12.97 21.07 -5.61
N LEU A 160 14.19 21.55 -5.87
CA LEU A 160 15.30 20.71 -6.36
C LEU A 160 15.83 19.72 -5.31
N LYS A 161 15.42 19.90 -4.05
CA LYS A 161 15.68 19.01 -2.93
C LYS A 161 14.36 18.68 -2.21
N GLY A 162 14.41 18.42 -0.90
CA GLY A 162 13.21 18.26 -0.07
C GLY A 162 12.65 19.58 0.41
N VAL A 163 11.36 19.59 0.77
CA VAL A 163 10.67 20.70 1.44
C VAL A 163 10.01 20.20 2.72
N ASP A 164 10.11 21.01 3.76
CA ASP A 164 9.60 20.70 5.09
C ASP A 164 8.36 21.57 5.41
N PHE A 165 7.17 20.98 5.41
CA PHE A 165 5.93 21.60 5.91
C PHE A 165 5.51 20.98 7.26
N ASP A 166 6.45 20.43 8.02
CA ASP A 166 6.14 19.73 9.25
C ASP A 166 5.44 20.68 10.25
N GLY A 167 4.30 20.25 10.80
CA GLY A 167 3.49 21.08 11.70
C GLY A 167 2.82 22.31 11.05
N ALA A 168 2.93 22.51 9.73
CA ALA A 168 2.30 23.65 9.06
C ALA A 168 0.77 23.57 9.15
N ARG A 169 0.12 24.72 9.28
CA ARG A 169 -1.34 24.83 9.35
C ARG A 169 -1.90 25.58 8.15
N PHE A 170 -2.86 24.96 7.48
CA PHE A 170 -3.59 25.51 6.35
C PHE A 170 -5.07 25.71 6.75
N SER A 171 -5.44 26.95 7.05
CA SER A 171 -6.77 27.29 7.58
C SER A 171 -7.84 27.44 6.48
N ALA A 172 -7.44 27.84 5.26
CA ALA A 172 -8.35 28.02 4.12
C ALA A 172 -8.09 27.00 3.00
N ILE A 173 -8.86 27.12 1.90
CA ILE A 173 -8.72 26.22 0.74
C ILE A 173 -7.29 26.30 0.23
N SER A 174 -6.61 25.15 0.24
CA SER A 174 -5.22 25.05 -0.21
C SER A 174 -5.15 24.29 -1.51
N ARG A 175 -4.57 24.95 -2.51
CA ARG A 175 -4.23 24.36 -3.81
C ARG A 175 -2.73 24.25 -3.86
N LEU A 176 -2.23 23.11 -3.39
CA LEU A 176 -0.81 22.81 -3.45
C LEU A 176 -0.54 22.10 -4.78
N GLY A 177 0.07 22.83 -5.71
CA GLY A 177 0.59 22.27 -6.93
C GLY A 177 -0.16 22.55 -8.23
N PRO A 178 0.42 22.10 -9.36
CA PRO A 178 1.46 21.05 -9.42
C PRO A 178 2.82 21.42 -8.79
N ILE A 179 3.29 20.59 -7.86
CA ILE A 179 4.61 20.72 -7.23
C ILE A 179 5.53 19.64 -7.80
N VAL A 180 6.79 19.97 -8.10
CA VAL A 180 7.85 18.99 -8.33
C VAL A 180 8.84 19.08 -7.17
N CYS A 181 8.97 18.00 -6.39
CA CYS A 181 9.91 17.89 -5.28
C CYS A 181 10.84 16.69 -5.52
N VAL A 182 12.14 16.93 -5.71
CA VAL A 182 13.05 15.86 -6.16
C VAL A 182 13.26 14.78 -5.09
N ASP A 183 13.14 15.14 -3.81
CA ASP A 183 13.37 14.22 -2.69
C ASP A 183 12.11 14.04 -1.84
N LEU A 184 12.05 14.71 -0.68
CA LEU A 184 10.99 14.55 0.31
C LEU A 184 10.07 15.77 0.35
N LEU A 185 8.78 15.56 0.10
CA LEU A 185 7.71 16.47 0.49
C LEU A 185 7.21 16.03 1.88
N ASP A 186 7.66 16.71 2.93
CA ASP A 186 7.26 16.41 4.30
C ASP A 186 6.03 17.24 4.70
N LEU A 187 4.92 16.55 4.95
CA LEU A 187 3.64 17.09 5.44
C LEU A 187 3.32 16.52 6.84
N SER A 188 4.32 15.98 7.53
CA SER A 188 4.12 15.40 8.86
C SER A 188 3.53 16.42 9.82
N ARG A 189 2.64 16.01 10.71
CA ARG A 189 1.97 16.89 11.70
C ARG A 189 1.27 18.12 11.12
N ALA A 190 1.21 18.28 9.79
CA ALA A 190 0.50 19.37 9.16
C ALA A 190 -1.01 19.24 9.41
N THR A 191 -1.70 20.37 9.46
CA THR A 191 -3.15 20.41 9.68
C THR A 191 -3.84 21.13 8.54
N PHE A 192 -4.74 20.42 7.86
CA PHE A 192 -5.60 20.97 6.80
C PHE A 192 -7.01 21.14 7.34
N VAL A 193 -7.35 22.38 7.71
CA VAL A 193 -8.66 22.74 8.29
C VAL A 193 -9.75 22.73 7.24
N SER A 194 -9.41 23.20 6.05
CA SER A 194 -10.29 23.35 4.89
C SER A 194 -9.92 22.35 3.80
N THR A 195 -10.74 22.30 2.74
CA THR A 195 -10.53 21.37 1.61
C THR A 195 -9.13 21.56 1.00
N ALA A 196 -8.41 20.45 0.86
CA ALA A 196 -7.05 20.45 0.32
C ALA A 196 -6.98 19.64 -0.99
N SER A 197 -6.39 20.25 -2.02
CA SER A 197 -6.03 19.56 -3.25
C SER A 197 -4.51 19.65 -3.42
N ILE A 198 -3.84 18.50 -3.33
CA ILE A 198 -2.40 18.39 -3.49
C ILE A 198 -2.11 17.65 -4.78
N GLN A 199 -1.38 18.29 -5.69
CA GLN A 199 -0.87 17.72 -6.93
C GLN A 199 0.65 17.75 -6.86
N ALA A 200 1.29 16.60 -6.74
CA ALA A 200 2.74 16.55 -6.55
C ALA A 200 3.41 15.41 -7.32
N VAL A 201 4.58 15.71 -7.86
CA VAL A 201 5.59 14.74 -8.28
C VAL A 201 6.67 14.77 -7.22
N ALA A 202 6.86 13.67 -6.50
CA ALA A 202 7.87 13.61 -5.45
C ALA A 202 8.52 12.23 -5.38
N ALA A 203 9.76 12.10 -4.89
CA ALA A 203 10.30 10.76 -4.62
C ALA A 203 9.62 10.16 -3.40
N ARG A 204 9.36 10.98 -2.37
CA ARG A 204 8.69 10.59 -1.13
C ARG A 204 7.72 11.68 -0.67
N VAL A 205 6.54 11.27 -0.21
CA VAL A 205 5.55 12.12 0.45
C VAL A 205 5.29 11.55 1.83
N ARG A 206 5.63 12.30 2.88
CA ARG A 206 5.41 11.87 4.26
C ARG A 206 4.24 12.65 4.84
N CYS A 207 3.19 11.96 5.25
CA CYS A 207 2.03 12.51 5.94
C CYS A 207 1.89 11.87 7.33
N GLU A 208 3.00 11.75 8.06
CA GLU A 208 3.00 11.11 9.37
C GLU A 208 2.31 12.01 10.40
N ASN A 209 1.30 11.50 11.12
CA ASN A 209 0.49 12.30 12.04
C ASN A 209 -0.16 13.55 11.41
N THR A 210 -0.41 13.56 10.09
CA THR A 210 -1.11 14.68 9.44
C THR A 210 -2.59 14.68 9.83
N HIS A 211 -3.14 15.86 10.10
CA HIS A 211 -4.54 16.06 10.45
C HIS A 211 -5.33 16.60 9.25
N TRP A 212 -6.28 15.80 8.78
CA TRP A 212 -7.20 16.17 7.70
C TRP A 212 -8.57 16.47 8.30
N GLU A 213 -8.84 17.75 8.59
CA GLU A 213 -10.11 18.18 9.19
C GLU A 213 -11.24 18.32 8.16
N SER A 214 -10.87 18.43 6.88
CA SER A 214 -11.77 18.50 5.71
C SER A 214 -11.40 17.46 4.64
N THR A 215 -12.24 17.33 3.62
CA THR A 215 -11.98 16.46 2.47
C THR A 215 -10.68 16.84 1.79
N ALA A 216 -9.85 15.85 1.48
CA ALA A 216 -8.58 16.08 0.81
C ALA A 216 -8.34 15.07 -0.32
N THR A 217 -7.68 15.56 -1.37
CA THR A 217 -7.26 14.74 -2.51
C THR A 217 -5.77 14.92 -2.76
N LEU A 218 -5.02 13.82 -2.70
CA LEU A 218 -3.62 13.72 -3.08
C LEU A 218 -3.54 13.06 -4.46
N ARG A 219 -3.19 13.83 -5.48
CA ARG A 219 -2.89 13.33 -6.82
C ARG A 219 -1.38 13.31 -6.98
N LEU A 220 -0.81 12.12 -7.07
CA LEU A 220 0.63 11.93 -6.94
C LEU A 220 1.22 11.26 -8.17
N ARG A 221 2.50 11.51 -8.41
CA ARG A 221 3.31 10.89 -9.46
C ARG A 221 4.67 10.51 -8.90
N ARG A 222 5.17 9.33 -9.27
CA ARG A 222 6.53 8.84 -8.97
C ARG A 222 6.89 8.79 -7.47
N ALA A 223 5.88 8.76 -6.60
CA ALA A 223 6.01 8.97 -5.16
C ALA A 223 5.76 7.71 -4.34
N SER A 224 6.58 7.51 -3.31
CA SER A 224 6.18 6.66 -2.18
C SER A 224 5.51 7.50 -1.10
N VAL A 225 4.40 7.01 -0.55
CA VAL A 225 3.54 7.77 0.38
C VAL A 225 3.48 7.07 1.72
N ASP A 226 3.86 7.77 2.77
CA ASP A 226 3.70 7.31 4.16
C ASP A 226 2.51 8.05 4.80
N LEU A 227 1.47 7.31 5.21
CA LEU A 227 0.29 7.85 5.89
C LEU A 227 0.23 7.39 7.36
N ALA A 228 1.37 6.99 7.93
CA ALA A 228 1.41 6.48 9.30
C ALA A 228 0.81 7.48 10.30
N ASP A 229 -0.11 6.98 11.13
CA ASP A 229 -0.71 7.70 12.25
C ASP A 229 -1.48 8.98 11.83
N ALA A 230 -1.79 9.14 10.53
CA ALA A 230 -2.60 10.25 10.04
C ALA A 230 -4.05 10.18 10.56
N VAL A 231 -4.63 11.35 10.85
CA VAL A 231 -5.97 11.49 11.43
C VAL A 231 -6.93 12.03 10.38
N LEU A 232 -7.94 11.23 10.03
CA LEU A 232 -8.96 11.59 9.05
C LEU A 232 -10.29 11.88 9.76
N THR A 233 -10.75 13.13 9.77
CA THR A 233 -12.14 13.44 10.19
C THR A 233 -13.10 13.48 9.00
N GLN A 234 -12.55 13.56 7.79
CA GLN A 234 -13.27 13.59 6.52
C GLN A 234 -12.56 12.70 5.49
N PRO A 235 -13.20 12.40 4.33
CA PRO A 235 -12.61 11.54 3.30
C PRO A 235 -11.25 12.02 2.77
N LEU A 236 -10.29 11.10 2.70
CA LEU A 236 -9.00 11.29 2.05
C LEU A 236 -8.89 10.36 0.84
N ALA A 237 -8.62 10.93 -0.33
CA ALA A 237 -8.33 10.17 -1.54
C ALA A 237 -6.87 10.31 -1.93
N VAL A 238 -6.17 9.20 -2.12
CA VAL A 238 -4.82 9.14 -2.69
C VAL A 238 -4.89 8.46 -4.04
N THR A 239 -4.49 9.17 -5.08
CA THR A 239 -4.62 8.71 -6.47
C THR A 239 -3.30 8.85 -7.21
N ALA A 240 -2.85 7.77 -7.85
CA ALA A 240 -1.74 7.83 -8.79
C ALA A 240 -2.19 8.45 -10.11
N HIS A 241 -1.50 9.50 -10.56
CA HIS A 241 -1.84 10.20 -11.80
C HIS A 241 -0.92 9.73 -12.96
N PRO A 242 -1.43 9.15 -14.06
CA PRO A 242 -0.58 8.52 -15.07
C PRO A 242 0.13 9.50 -16.00
N VAL A 243 -0.43 10.70 -16.22
CA VAL A 243 0.13 11.73 -17.12
C VAL A 243 0.63 12.96 -16.34
N PRO A 244 1.63 13.71 -16.85
CA PRO A 244 2.08 14.95 -16.21
C PRO A 244 0.92 15.92 -15.97
N PHE A 245 1.01 16.69 -14.90
CA PHE A 245 0.04 17.74 -14.64
C PHE A 245 0.25 18.88 -15.64
N ILE A 246 -0.82 19.31 -16.33
CA ILE A 246 -0.76 20.37 -17.34
C ILE A 246 -1.47 21.60 -16.78
N THR A 247 -0.69 22.61 -16.41
CA THR A 247 -1.16 23.93 -15.94
C THR A 247 -0.40 25.02 -16.69
N GLY A 248 -0.81 25.28 -17.95
CA GLY A 248 -0.11 26.22 -18.83
C GLY A 248 1.16 25.59 -19.42
N THR A 249 2.30 25.83 -18.79
CA THR A 249 3.59 25.19 -19.10
C THR A 249 3.79 23.95 -18.23
N SER A 250 4.19 22.82 -18.84
CA SER A 250 4.52 21.61 -18.06
C SER A 250 5.85 21.84 -17.37
N LEU A 251 5.91 21.67 -16.05
CA LEU A 251 7.19 21.50 -15.35
C LEU A 251 7.90 20.27 -15.94
N ASP A 252 9.21 20.40 -16.20
CA ASP A 252 10.00 19.30 -16.77
C ASP A 252 10.32 18.27 -15.68
N GLU A 253 9.58 17.16 -15.71
CA GLU A 253 9.82 16.00 -14.84
C GLU A 253 10.99 15.12 -15.31
N SER A 254 11.50 15.32 -16.54
CA SER A 254 12.40 14.36 -17.22
C SER A 254 13.86 14.46 -16.78
N GLY A 255 14.27 15.61 -16.25
CA GLY A 255 15.65 15.88 -15.80
C GLY A 255 16.06 15.19 -14.49
N PHE A 256 15.13 14.53 -13.78
CA PHE A 256 15.38 14.03 -12.42
C PHE A 256 15.46 12.50 -12.31
N PRO A 257 16.34 11.95 -11.45
CA PRO A 257 16.54 10.51 -11.29
C PRO A 257 15.48 9.87 -10.39
N TRP A 258 14.27 9.68 -10.91
CA TRP A 258 13.18 9.07 -10.14
C TRP A 258 13.45 7.58 -9.89
N SER A 259 13.40 7.17 -8.61
CA SER A 259 13.57 5.77 -8.21
C SER A 259 12.33 4.91 -8.51
N GLN A 260 11.14 5.53 -8.57
CA GLN A 260 9.87 4.87 -8.84
C GLN A 260 9.20 5.42 -10.11
N GLN A 261 8.54 4.53 -10.87
CA GLN A 261 7.76 4.92 -12.05
C GLN A 261 6.27 5.16 -11.73
N GLY A 262 5.77 4.64 -10.61
CA GLY A 262 4.38 4.75 -10.16
C GLY A 262 4.26 5.41 -8.79
N VAL A 263 3.09 5.28 -8.17
CA VAL A 263 2.87 5.70 -6.77
C VAL A 263 2.73 4.46 -5.90
N SER A 264 3.48 4.40 -4.81
CA SER A 264 3.39 3.32 -3.82
C SER A 264 2.96 3.85 -2.46
N VAL A 265 2.31 3.03 -1.65
CA VAL A 265 2.02 3.35 -0.24
C VAL A 265 2.98 2.55 0.64
N GLU A 266 3.74 3.23 1.49
CA GLU A 266 4.72 2.63 2.40
C GLU A 266 4.05 2.10 3.67
N SER A 267 3.12 2.86 4.25
CA SER A 267 2.51 2.52 5.52
C SER A 267 1.14 3.16 5.71
N LEU A 268 0.23 2.35 6.24
CA LEU A 268 -1.09 2.71 6.77
C LEU A 268 -1.17 2.39 8.28
N ARG A 269 -0.04 2.27 8.98
CA ARG A 269 -0.06 2.03 10.43
C ARG A 269 -0.84 3.14 11.13
N GLY A 270 -1.73 2.80 12.07
CA GLY A 270 -2.40 3.78 12.95
C GLY A 270 -3.51 4.61 12.32
N ILE A 271 -3.65 4.63 10.98
CA ILE A 271 -4.73 5.33 10.29
C ILE A 271 -6.07 4.61 10.46
N ASP A 272 -7.16 5.36 10.48
CA ASP A 272 -8.51 4.81 10.29
C ASP A 272 -8.86 4.75 8.80
N CYS A 273 -8.95 3.54 8.25
CA CYS A 273 -9.20 3.33 6.83
C CYS A 273 -10.67 3.54 6.42
N ALA A 274 -11.60 3.82 7.33
CA ALA A 274 -13.02 4.00 7.00
C ALA A 274 -13.28 5.14 6.00
N MET A 275 -12.44 6.17 6.05
CA MET A 275 -12.53 7.36 5.19
C MET A 275 -11.39 7.44 4.16
N LEU A 276 -10.64 6.35 3.97
CA LEU A 276 -9.50 6.31 3.06
C LEU A 276 -9.87 5.62 1.74
N SER A 277 -9.59 6.30 0.63
CA SER A 277 -9.66 5.74 -0.72
C SER A 277 -8.30 5.79 -1.39
N LEU A 278 -7.87 4.66 -1.93
CA LEU A 278 -6.63 4.52 -2.68
C LEU A 278 -6.92 4.08 -4.10
N SER A 279 -6.42 4.84 -5.08
CA SER A 279 -6.69 4.60 -6.50
C SER A 279 -5.40 4.52 -7.31
N ASP A 280 -5.24 3.44 -8.08
CA ASP A 280 -4.10 3.21 -8.96
C ASP A 280 -2.71 3.12 -8.27
N VAL A 281 -2.66 2.68 -7.01
CA VAL A 281 -1.43 2.65 -6.18
C VAL A 281 -0.81 1.24 -6.00
N ASP A 282 0.50 1.17 -5.84
CA ASP A 282 1.21 -0.04 -5.44
C ASP A 282 1.23 -0.23 -3.91
N LEU A 283 0.69 -1.35 -3.42
CA LEU A 283 0.64 -1.74 -2.01
C LEU A 283 1.61 -2.88 -1.69
N THR A 284 2.53 -3.23 -2.60
CA THR A 284 3.45 -4.37 -2.45
C THR A 284 4.29 -4.31 -1.17
N SER A 285 4.73 -3.10 -0.78
CA SER A 285 5.51 -2.85 0.43
C SER A 285 4.72 -2.16 1.55
N CYS A 286 3.39 -2.06 1.41
CA CYS A 286 2.54 -1.33 2.33
C CYS A 286 2.39 -2.08 3.67
N LEU A 287 2.68 -1.40 4.77
CA LEU A 287 2.42 -1.88 6.12
C LEU A 287 0.99 -1.55 6.56
N PHE A 288 0.24 -2.57 6.96
CA PHE A 288 -1.14 -2.49 7.45
C PHE A 288 -1.26 -2.76 8.96
N ALA A 289 -0.23 -3.30 9.59
CA ALA A 289 -0.26 -3.61 11.01
C ALA A 289 -0.52 -2.34 11.84
N GLY A 290 -1.62 -2.36 12.61
CA GLY A 290 -2.05 -1.22 13.42
C GLY A 290 -3.07 -0.29 12.75
N ALA A 291 -3.43 -0.53 11.49
CA ALA A 291 -4.54 0.18 10.84
C ALA A 291 -5.89 -0.17 11.49
N PHE A 292 -6.78 0.80 11.61
CA PHE A 292 -8.16 0.63 12.06
C PHE A 292 -9.11 0.54 10.87
N HIS A 293 -10.23 -0.18 11.03
CA HIS A 293 -11.25 -0.37 9.99
C HIS A 293 -10.70 -0.74 8.60
N LEU A 294 -9.65 -1.57 8.55
CA LEU A 294 -9.05 -2.01 7.29
C LEU A 294 -10.06 -2.75 6.38
N ASP A 295 -11.15 -3.26 6.95
CA ASP A 295 -12.29 -3.82 6.22
C ASP A 295 -13.13 -2.79 5.44
N GLN A 296 -12.92 -1.50 5.68
CA GLN A 296 -13.58 -0.39 4.99
C GLN A 296 -12.66 0.37 4.03
N LEU A 297 -11.40 -0.05 3.90
CA LEU A 297 -10.45 0.53 2.95
C LEU A 297 -10.98 0.43 1.52
N ARG A 298 -11.11 1.57 0.83
CA ARG A 298 -11.56 1.59 -0.57
C ARG A 298 -10.35 1.51 -1.50
N LEU A 299 -10.37 0.52 -2.38
CA LEU A 299 -9.36 0.31 -3.40
C LEU A 299 -10.01 0.42 -4.78
N GLU A 300 -9.56 1.38 -5.58
CA GLU A 300 -10.09 1.66 -6.92
C GLU A 300 -8.99 1.58 -7.98
N GLY A 301 -9.39 1.36 -9.24
CA GLY A 301 -8.44 1.29 -10.36
C GLY A 301 -7.46 0.12 -10.25
N ARG A 302 -6.20 0.35 -10.63
CA ARG A 302 -5.12 -0.63 -10.69
C ARG A 302 -4.24 -0.58 -9.44
N TRP A 303 -4.51 -1.45 -8.49
CA TRP A 303 -3.67 -1.62 -7.31
C TRP A 303 -2.97 -2.98 -7.30
N THR A 304 -1.80 -3.06 -6.66
CA THR A 304 -0.97 -4.27 -6.62
C THR A 304 -0.57 -4.64 -5.20
N PHE A 305 -0.53 -5.94 -4.90
CA PHE A 305 0.04 -6.48 -3.66
C PHE A 305 1.24 -7.35 -4.00
N GLY A 306 2.05 -7.65 -2.98
CA GLY A 306 3.15 -8.60 -3.11
C GLY A 306 2.66 -9.99 -3.51
N VAL A 307 3.54 -10.76 -4.14
CA VAL A 307 3.30 -12.16 -4.52
C VAL A 307 4.39 -13.07 -3.94
N PRO A 308 4.07 -14.33 -3.61
CA PRO A 308 5.07 -15.28 -3.18
C PRO A 308 6.13 -15.51 -4.26
N PRO A 309 7.39 -15.76 -3.87
CA PRO A 309 8.44 -16.04 -4.83
C PRO A 309 8.09 -17.27 -5.68
N ALA A 310 8.50 -17.25 -6.95
CA ALA A 310 8.24 -18.35 -7.88
C ALA A 310 8.91 -19.68 -7.48
N ALA A 311 9.80 -19.67 -6.47
CA ALA A 311 10.53 -20.79 -5.87
C ALA A 311 10.84 -21.93 -6.87
N ARG A 312 11.94 -21.75 -7.61
CA ARG A 312 12.75 -22.89 -8.10
C ARG A 312 13.92 -23.04 -7.14
N LEU A 313 13.84 -23.97 -6.20
CA LEU A 313 14.99 -24.31 -5.37
C LEU A 313 15.73 -25.51 -6.00
N ALA A 314 16.94 -25.24 -6.51
CA ALA A 314 18.04 -26.15 -6.91
C ALA A 314 17.75 -27.38 -7.81
N SER A 315 18.72 -27.71 -8.68
CA SER A 315 18.66 -28.77 -9.72
C SER A 315 18.48 -30.21 -9.22
N THR A 316 18.50 -30.46 -7.90
CA THR A 316 18.48 -31.81 -7.31
C THR A 316 17.51 -31.98 -6.13
N GLY A 317 16.67 -30.99 -5.80
CA GLY A 317 15.69 -31.04 -4.70
C GLY A 317 14.23 -31.15 -5.15
N PRO A 318 13.28 -31.49 -4.24
CA PRO A 318 11.87 -31.56 -4.60
C PRO A 318 11.35 -30.19 -5.07
N HIS A 319 10.60 -30.19 -6.18
CA HIS A 319 10.00 -28.99 -6.76
C HIS A 319 8.94 -28.39 -5.83
N PHE A 320 9.36 -27.50 -4.94
CA PHE A 320 8.48 -26.76 -4.05
C PHE A 320 8.07 -25.43 -4.69
N ARG A 321 6.80 -25.30 -5.10
CA ARG A 321 6.24 -24.05 -5.62
C ARG A 321 5.26 -23.44 -4.63
N TRP A 322 5.45 -22.17 -4.31
CA TRP A 322 4.47 -21.41 -3.54
C TRP A 322 3.16 -21.26 -4.33
N THR A 323 2.06 -21.28 -3.60
CA THR A 323 0.76 -20.89 -4.14
C THR A 323 0.83 -19.43 -4.56
N GLN A 324 0.69 -19.13 -5.86
CA GLN A 324 0.55 -17.75 -6.33
C GLN A 324 -0.77 -17.18 -5.78
N ARG A 325 -0.67 -16.07 -5.05
CA ARG A 325 -1.75 -15.33 -4.37
C ARG A 325 -1.26 -13.94 -3.98
N GLN A 326 -2.16 -13.06 -3.56
CA GLN A 326 -1.79 -11.79 -2.92
C GLN A 326 -1.21 -11.98 -1.51
N VAL A 327 -0.18 -11.20 -1.20
CA VAL A 327 0.56 -11.24 0.07
C VAL A 327 0.78 -9.84 0.60
N VAL A 328 0.50 -9.67 1.90
CA VAL A 328 0.79 -8.44 2.66
C VAL A 328 2.26 -8.39 3.08
N GLU A 329 2.83 -7.20 3.19
CA GLU A 329 4.24 -6.99 3.52
C GLU A 329 4.64 -7.63 4.86
N GLU A 330 3.74 -7.64 5.85
CA GLU A 330 3.97 -8.29 7.14
C GLU A 330 4.27 -9.78 7.01
N GLU A 331 3.58 -10.47 6.09
CA GLU A 331 3.85 -11.89 5.84
C GLU A 331 5.22 -12.07 5.18
N ARG A 332 5.58 -11.22 4.21
CA ARG A 332 6.91 -11.25 3.57
C ARG A 332 8.00 -11.11 4.64
N GLN A 333 7.89 -10.10 5.50
CA GLN A 333 8.83 -9.85 6.59
C GLN A 333 8.89 -11.02 7.58
N TRP A 334 7.73 -11.55 7.99
CA TRP A 334 7.65 -12.72 8.87
C TRP A 334 8.30 -13.97 8.27
N ARG A 335 8.18 -14.18 6.96
CA ARG A 335 8.83 -15.28 6.24
C ARG A 335 10.33 -15.08 6.09
N ALA A 336 10.80 -13.84 6.01
CA ALA A 336 12.22 -13.50 5.89
C ALA A 336 13.01 -13.55 7.23
N LEU A 337 12.31 -13.64 8.37
CA LEU A 337 12.91 -13.62 9.72
C LEU A 337 14.10 -14.59 9.91
N PRO A 338 15.21 -14.15 10.55
CA PRO A 338 16.35 -15.00 10.88
C PRO A 338 15.95 -15.97 12.00
N GLY A 339 15.85 -17.25 11.69
CA GLY A 339 15.31 -18.29 12.58
C GLY A 339 14.45 -19.32 11.86
N ARG A 340 14.03 -19.01 10.63
CA ARG A 340 13.38 -19.97 9.73
C ARG A 340 14.39 -20.75 8.88
N PRO A 341 14.08 -22.01 8.53
CA PRO A 341 14.88 -22.80 7.59
C PRO A 341 15.17 -22.03 6.31
N ALA A 342 16.43 -22.05 5.83
CA ALA A 342 16.87 -21.28 4.66
C ALA A 342 16.01 -21.56 3.40
N MET A 343 15.61 -22.82 3.19
CA MET A 343 14.70 -23.22 2.11
C MET A 343 13.37 -22.46 2.14
N LEU A 344 12.81 -22.17 3.31
CA LEU A 344 11.52 -21.47 3.45
C LEU A 344 11.65 -19.95 3.34
N ARG A 345 12.87 -19.41 3.56
CA ARG A 345 13.19 -17.98 3.41
C ARG A 345 13.55 -17.62 1.97
N ALA A 346 14.03 -18.60 1.19
CA ALA A 346 14.50 -18.38 -0.17
C ALA A 346 13.43 -17.67 -1.04
N GLY A 347 13.82 -16.56 -1.64
CA GLY A 347 12.97 -15.74 -2.52
C GLY A 347 12.06 -14.72 -1.82
N TRP A 348 11.94 -14.74 -0.49
CA TRP A 348 11.11 -13.77 0.24
C TRP A 348 11.80 -12.42 0.49
N GLY A 349 12.98 -12.21 -0.09
CA GLY A 349 13.77 -10.98 0.06
C GLY A 349 14.62 -10.97 1.33
N GLN A 350 15.13 -9.78 1.67
CA GLN A 350 15.97 -9.57 2.85
C GLN A 350 15.14 -9.57 4.13
N ALA A 351 15.78 -9.96 5.23
CA ALA A 351 15.17 -9.85 6.56
C ALA A 351 14.92 -8.37 6.90
N PRO A 352 13.84 -8.05 7.63
CA PRO A 352 13.56 -6.68 8.04
C PRO A 352 14.64 -6.18 9.00
N ASN A 353 14.98 -4.89 8.89
CA ASN A 353 16.01 -4.25 9.72
C ASN A 353 15.72 -4.34 11.22
N ARG A 354 14.43 -4.29 11.61
CA ARG A 354 13.97 -4.43 12.99
C ARG A 354 13.15 -5.71 13.15
N VAL A 355 13.80 -6.80 13.50
CA VAL A 355 13.19 -8.13 13.72
C VAL A 355 12.01 -8.07 14.71
N GLY A 356 12.14 -7.30 15.79
CA GLY A 356 11.10 -7.15 16.82
C GLY A 356 9.89 -6.32 16.39
N ALA A 357 9.96 -5.59 15.28
CA ALA A 357 8.85 -4.81 14.75
C ALA A 357 7.90 -5.66 13.89
N VAL A 358 8.31 -6.88 13.51
CA VAL A 358 7.47 -7.77 12.70
C VAL A 358 6.30 -8.26 13.55
N PRO A 359 5.05 -8.04 13.12
CA PRO A 359 3.90 -8.40 13.91
C PRO A 359 3.75 -9.92 14.05
N GLY A 360 3.12 -10.34 15.15
CA GLY A 360 2.82 -11.73 15.39
C GLY A 360 1.80 -12.29 14.39
N LEU A 361 1.77 -13.62 14.25
CA LEU A 361 0.84 -14.33 13.37
C LEU A 361 -0.64 -13.99 13.59
N ALA A 362 -1.04 -13.70 14.83
CA ALA A 362 -2.41 -13.33 15.15
C ALA A 362 -2.80 -11.98 14.50
N THR A 363 -1.88 -11.01 14.50
CA THR A 363 -2.07 -9.72 13.83
C THR A 363 -2.14 -9.90 12.32
N ILE A 364 -1.21 -10.65 11.72
CA ILE A 364 -1.22 -10.95 10.28
C ILE A 364 -2.52 -11.66 9.86
N THR A 365 -3.02 -12.60 10.69
CA THR A 365 -4.31 -13.27 10.48
C THR A 365 -5.47 -12.28 10.47
N THR A 366 -5.42 -11.26 11.34
CA THR A 366 -6.46 -10.23 11.44
C THR A 366 -6.43 -9.30 10.23
N ILE A 367 -5.24 -8.88 9.79
CA ILE A 367 -5.04 -8.09 8.55
C ILE A 367 -5.67 -8.82 7.36
N TYR A 368 -5.31 -10.11 7.17
CA TYR A 368 -5.89 -10.93 6.09
C TYR A 368 -7.42 -11.01 6.17
N ARG A 369 -7.98 -11.14 7.38
CA ARG A 369 -9.43 -11.23 7.57
C ARG A 369 -10.14 -9.92 7.23
N GLN A 370 -9.60 -8.79 7.65
CA GLN A 370 -10.17 -7.47 7.37
C GLN A 370 -10.07 -7.14 5.88
N LEU A 371 -8.90 -7.35 5.25
CA LEU A 371 -8.75 -7.18 3.80
C LEU A 371 -9.68 -8.12 3.02
N ARG A 372 -9.83 -9.38 3.44
CA ARG A 372 -10.82 -10.29 2.83
C ARG A 372 -12.23 -9.69 2.91
N LYS A 373 -12.64 -9.22 4.09
CA LYS A 373 -13.98 -8.64 4.29
C LYS A 373 -14.21 -7.41 3.38
N ALA A 374 -13.24 -6.50 3.29
CA ALA A 374 -13.31 -5.37 2.35
C ALA A 374 -13.57 -5.82 0.91
N ARG A 375 -12.91 -6.90 0.47
CA ARG A 375 -13.06 -7.45 -0.88
C ARG A 375 -14.40 -8.15 -1.09
N GLU A 376 -14.89 -8.87 -0.07
CA GLU A 376 -16.23 -9.48 -0.07
C GLU A 376 -17.33 -8.40 -0.17
N ASP A 377 -17.19 -7.32 0.61
CA ASP A 377 -18.12 -6.18 0.62
C ASP A 377 -18.10 -5.44 -0.72
N ALA A 378 -16.94 -5.37 -1.38
CA ALA A 378 -16.77 -4.86 -2.75
C ALA A 378 -17.22 -5.84 -3.86
N LYS A 379 -17.77 -7.02 -3.50
CA LYS A 379 -18.17 -8.11 -4.43
C LYS A 379 -17.02 -8.72 -5.26
N ASP A 380 -15.78 -8.54 -4.83
CA ASP A 380 -14.62 -9.16 -5.46
C ASP A 380 -14.29 -10.51 -4.80
N GLU A 381 -15.08 -11.53 -5.17
CA GLU A 381 -14.89 -12.91 -4.72
C GLU A 381 -13.49 -13.49 -5.06
N PRO A 382 -12.89 -13.24 -6.25
CA PRO A 382 -11.53 -13.70 -6.55
C PRO A 382 -10.47 -13.18 -5.58
N GLY A 383 -10.44 -11.88 -5.31
CA GLY A 383 -9.46 -11.30 -4.40
C GLY A 383 -9.66 -11.74 -2.96
N ALA A 384 -10.92 -11.83 -2.52
CA ALA A 384 -11.25 -12.36 -1.20
C ALA A 384 -10.68 -13.78 -0.98
N ALA A 385 -10.71 -14.63 -2.00
CA ALA A 385 -10.17 -15.99 -1.93
C ALA A 385 -8.65 -16.03 -1.67
N ASP A 386 -7.89 -15.10 -2.25
CA ASP A 386 -6.43 -15.00 -2.04
C ASP A 386 -6.11 -14.62 -0.60
N PHE A 387 -6.82 -13.63 -0.04
CA PHE A 387 -6.67 -13.24 1.36
C PHE A 387 -7.17 -14.33 2.32
N TYR A 388 -8.22 -15.08 1.98
CA TYR A 388 -8.66 -16.25 2.74
C TYR A 388 -7.58 -17.33 2.82
N TYR A 389 -6.91 -17.62 1.70
CA TYR A 389 -5.79 -18.57 1.70
C TYR A 389 -4.68 -18.12 2.65
N GLY A 390 -4.33 -16.82 2.62
CA GLY A 390 -3.35 -16.23 3.53
C GLY A 390 -3.74 -16.34 5.00
N GLU A 391 -4.99 -16.02 5.32
CA GLU A 391 -5.53 -16.18 6.67
C GLU A 391 -5.35 -17.62 7.18
N MET A 392 -5.76 -18.62 6.39
CA MET A 392 -5.66 -20.03 6.77
C MET A 392 -4.21 -20.49 6.91
N GLU A 393 -3.31 -19.96 6.09
CA GLU A 393 -1.87 -20.25 6.20
C GLU A 393 -1.27 -19.71 7.50
N MET A 394 -1.63 -18.48 7.90
CA MET A 394 -1.18 -17.91 9.18
C MET A 394 -1.73 -18.70 10.37
N ARG A 395 -3.01 -19.10 10.33
CA ARG A 395 -3.62 -19.95 11.36
C ARG A 395 -2.92 -21.31 11.48
N ARG A 396 -2.57 -21.94 10.35
CA ARG A 396 -1.84 -23.22 10.32
C ARG A 396 -0.49 -23.15 11.03
N HIS A 397 0.20 -22.01 10.95
CA HIS A 397 1.50 -21.80 11.61
C HIS A 397 1.38 -21.25 13.05
N SER A 398 0.20 -20.79 13.45
CA SER A 398 -0.04 -20.25 14.79
C SER A 398 -0.03 -21.37 15.84
N HIS A 399 0.63 -21.13 16.98
CA HIS A 399 0.77 -22.11 18.06
C HIS A 399 -0.36 -22.05 19.10
N ASN A 400 -1.23 -21.05 19.01
CA ASN A 400 -2.25 -20.73 20.02
C ASN A 400 -3.50 -21.63 19.96
N TRP A 401 -3.64 -22.46 18.91
CA TRP A 401 -4.83 -23.27 18.67
C TRP A 401 -4.67 -24.71 19.17
N ARG A 402 -5.79 -25.36 19.52
CA ARG A 402 -5.81 -26.75 19.99
C ARG A 402 -5.14 -27.64 18.94
N LYS A 403 -4.38 -28.65 19.37
CA LYS A 403 -3.64 -29.55 18.45
C LYS A 403 -4.55 -30.15 17.38
N ALA A 404 -5.82 -30.44 17.70
CA ALA A 404 -6.81 -30.99 16.76
C ALA A 404 -7.17 -30.04 15.61
N GLU A 405 -7.33 -28.73 15.88
CA GLU A 405 -7.66 -27.74 14.85
C GLU A 405 -6.51 -27.55 13.86
N ARG A 406 -5.26 -27.66 14.34
CA ARG A 406 -4.08 -27.65 13.47
C ARG A 406 -4.10 -28.85 12.52
N TRP A 407 -4.31 -30.06 13.04
CA TRP A 407 -4.41 -31.27 12.21
C TRP A 407 -5.53 -31.18 11.18
N LEU A 408 -6.68 -30.60 11.55
CA LEU A 408 -7.77 -30.33 10.61
C LEU A 408 -7.36 -29.35 9.51
N LEU A 409 -6.69 -28.24 9.84
CA LEU A 409 -6.19 -27.28 8.85
C LEU A 409 -5.11 -27.88 7.95
N GLN A 410 -4.22 -28.73 8.50
CA GLN A 410 -3.23 -29.46 7.73
C GLN A 410 -3.90 -30.42 6.73
N GLY A 411 -4.88 -31.20 7.17
CA GLY A 411 -5.66 -32.09 6.30
C GLY A 411 -6.43 -31.33 5.21
N TYR A 412 -7.10 -30.23 5.58
CA TYR A 412 -7.86 -29.40 4.65
C TYR A 412 -6.97 -28.75 3.58
N TRP A 413 -5.78 -28.27 3.96
CA TRP A 413 -4.76 -27.78 3.02
C TRP A 413 -4.26 -28.87 2.08
N LEU A 414 -3.96 -30.05 2.62
CA LEU A 414 -3.39 -31.17 1.86
C LEU A 414 -4.40 -31.69 0.82
N LEU A 415 -5.66 -31.85 1.23
CA LEU A 415 -6.72 -32.43 0.41
C LEU A 415 -7.24 -31.47 -0.65
N SER A 416 -7.41 -30.18 -0.33
CA SER A 416 -8.13 -29.25 -1.21
C SER A 416 -7.51 -27.86 -1.36
N GLY A 417 -6.38 -27.59 -0.69
CA GLY A 417 -5.80 -26.25 -0.64
C GLY A 417 -6.77 -25.22 -0.05
N TYR A 418 -7.43 -25.58 1.05
CA TYR A 418 -8.49 -24.80 1.69
C TYR A 418 -9.74 -24.61 0.81
N GLY A 419 -10.13 -25.64 0.06
CA GLY A 419 -11.31 -25.62 -0.81
C GLY A 419 -11.16 -24.79 -2.08
N LEU A 420 -9.98 -24.23 -2.35
CA LEU A 420 -9.75 -23.34 -3.49
C LEU A 420 -9.12 -24.04 -4.71
N ARG A 421 -8.66 -25.29 -4.57
CA ARG A 421 -7.90 -26.01 -5.59
C ARG A 421 -8.52 -27.36 -5.96
N ALA A 422 -9.30 -27.34 -7.04
CA ALA A 422 -9.95 -28.54 -7.58
C ALA A 422 -8.95 -29.63 -7.98
N SER A 423 -7.80 -29.25 -8.56
CA SER A 423 -6.79 -30.21 -9.01
C SER A 423 -6.21 -31.07 -7.90
N ARG A 424 -6.08 -30.54 -6.68
CA ARG A 424 -5.62 -31.33 -5.52
C ARG A 424 -6.68 -32.32 -5.06
N ALA A 425 -7.93 -31.87 -4.95
CA ALA A 425 -9.04 -32.71 -4.54
C ALA A 425 -9.30 -33.84 -5.56
N LEU A 426 -9.29 -33.52 -6.85
CA LEU A 426 -9.42 -34.51 -7.93
C LEU A 426 -8.22 -35.46 -8.01
N GLY A 427 -7.00 -34.97 -7.76
CA GLY A 427 -5.82 -35.83 -7.67
C GLY A 427 -5.92 -36.83 -6.52
N TRP A 428 -6.33 -36.38 -5.33
CA TRP A 428 -6.60 -37.27 -4.19
C TRP A 428 -7.74 -38.23 -4.46
N LEU A 429 -8.78 -37.81 -5.18
CA LEU A 429 -9.86 -38.69 -5.62
C LEU A 429 -9.32 -39.79 -6.54
N SER A 430 -8.49 -39.46 -7.53
CA SER A 430 -7.87 -40.45 -8.40
C SER A 430 -6.98 -41.43 -7.63
N VAL A 431 -6.19 -40.95 -6.66
CA VAL A 431 -5.36 -41.80 -5.80
C VAL A 431 -6.22 -42.71 -4.93
N ALA A 432 -7.26 -42.17 -4.30
CA ALA A 432 -8.19 -42.93 -3.47
C ALA A 432 -8.89 -44.03 -4.28
N MET A 433 -9.47 -43.69 -5.43
CA MET A 433 -10.11 -44.65 -6.33
C MET A 433 -9.14 -45.73 -6.79
N THR A 434 -7.91 -45.36 -7.15
CA THR A 434 -6.87 -46.31 -7.56
C THR A 434 -6.54 -47.27 -6.42
N LEU A 435 -6.37 -46.76 -5.20
CA LEU A 435 -6.13 -47.56 -4.00
C LEU A 435 -7.31 -48.50 -3.72
N THR A 436 -8.55 -48.00 -3.77
CA THR A 436 -9.77 -48.80 -3.62
C THR A 436 -9.82 -49.95 -4.61
N ILE A 437 -9.53 -49.69 -5.89
CA ILE A 437 -9.48 -50.73 -6.94
C ILE A 437 -8.43 -51.80 -6.59
N PHE A 438 -7.21 -51.40 -6.21
CA PHE A 438 -6.15 -52.37 -5.86
C PHE A 438 -6.49 -53.18 -4.60
N LEU A 439 -7.10 -52.56 -3.59
CA LEU A 439 -7.58 -53.25 -2.39
C LEU A 439 -8.71 -54.23 -2.71
N LEU A 440 -9.66 -53.85 -3.58
CA LEU A 440 -10.72 -54.73 -4.06
C LEU A 440 -10.17 -55.91 -4.86
N MET A 441 -9.21 -55.68 -5.76
CA MET A 441 -8.54 -56.75 -6.50
C MET A 441 -7.84 -57.73 -5.57
N GLY A 442 -7.10 -57.21 -4.59
CA GLY A 442 -6.31 -58.00 -3.64
C GLY A 442 -7.15 -58.78 -2.63
N TRP A 443 -8.21 -58.16 -2.09
CA TRP A 443 -8.96 -58.71 -0.94
C TRP A 443 -10.49 -58.63 -1.05
N GLY A 444 -11.04 -57.76 -1.89
CA GLY A 444 -12.47 -57.47 -1.90
C GLY A 444 -13.34 -58.28 -2.86
N LEU A 445 -12.77 -58.72 -4.00
CA LEU A 445 -13.50 -59.48 -5.02
C LEU A 445 -13.38 -60.99 -4.76
N PRO A 446 -14.47 -61.76 -4.83
CA PRO A 446 -14.40 -63.23 -4.77
C PRO A 446 -13.81 -63.80 -6.06
N ASP A 447 -13.36 -65.06 -6.00
CA ASP A 447 -12.77 -65.77 -7.15
C ASP A 447 -13.79 -66.00 -8.28
N GLU A 448 -15.04 -66.30 -7.91
CA GLU A 448 -16.18 -66.36 -8.82
C GLU A 448 -17.36 -65.59 -8.24
N SER A 449 -18.20 -65.00 -9.09
CA SER A 449 -19.44 -64.38 -8.62
C SER A 449 -20.38 -65.51 -8.14
N PRO A 450 -20.81 -65.53 -6.85
CA PRO A 450 -21.65 -66.61 -6.36
C PRO A 450 -22.95 -66.65 -7.17
N ARG A 451 -23.21 -67.81 -7.80
CA ARG A 451 -24.45 -68.04 -8.55
C ARG A 451 -25.58 -68.21 -7.54
N LYS A 452 -26.70 -67.51 -7.79
CA LYS A 452 -27.93 -67.71 -7.01
C LYS A 452 -28.42 -69.13 -7.25
N GLU A 453 -28.32 -69.98 -6.23
CA GLU A 453 -28.89 -71.32 -6.31
C GLU A 453 -30.34 -71.27 -5.82
N ILE A 454 -31.25 -71.79 -6.64
CA ILE A 454 -32.66 -71.92 -6.27
C ILE A 454 -32.78 -73.25 -5.53
N LYS A 455 -32.75 -73.21 -4.19
CA LYS A 455 -33.14 -74.37 -3.38
C LYS A 455 -34.65 -74.33 -3.18
N ARG A 456 -35.33 -75.41 -3.60
CA ARG A 456 -36.73 -75.64 -3.24
C ARG A 456 -36.74 -76.35 -1.90
N GLU A 457 -37.15 -75.65 -0.85
CA GLU A 457 -37.43 -76.27 0.44
C GLU A 457 -38.95 -76.38 0.62
N SER A 458 -39.40 -77.55 1.08
CA SER A 458 -40.79 -77.79 1.41
C SER A 458 -40.97 -77.50 2.90
N ILE A 459 -41.67 -76.41 3.21
CA ILE A 459 -42.11 -76.13 4.57
C ILE A 459 -43.63 -76.26 4.55
N ASP A 460 -44.15 -77.21 5.31
CA ASP A 460 -45.58 -77.41 5.54
C ASP A 460 -46.43 -77.63 4.27
N GLY A 461 -45.92 -78.43 3.33
CA GLY A 461 -46.65 -78.84 2.11
C GLY A 461 -46.79 -77.77 1.03
N LYS A 462 -46.27 -76.55 1.24
CA LYS A 462 -46.13 -75.51 0.21
C LYS A 462 -44.66 -75.38 -0.20
N GLY A 463 -44.38 -75.46 -1.49
CA GLY A 463 -43.03 -75.28 -2.01
C GLY A 463 -42.58 -73.84 -1.85
N VAL A 464 -41.62 -73.58 -0.97
CA VAL A 464 -41.00 -72.26 -0.82
C VAL A 464 -39.67 -72.30 -1.59
N THR A 465 -39.54 -71.41 -2.58
CA THR A 465 -38.26 -71.18 -3.25
C THR A 465 -37.43 -70.25 -2.37
N VAL A 466 -36.41 -70.78 -1.71
CA VAL A 466 -35.45 -69.99 -0.95
C VAL A 466 -34.28 -69.67 -1.89
N LEU A 467 -34.03 -68.39 -2.12
CA LEU A 467 -32.81 -67.94 -2.80
C LEU A 467 -31.66 -68.04 -1.81
N ASP A 468 -30.81 -69.04 -1.96
CA ASP A 468 -29.60 -69.20 -1.15
C ASP A 468 -28.40 -68.68 -1.97
N THR A 469 -27.68 -67.70 -1.43
CA THR A 469 -26.50 -67.12 -2.09
C THR A 469 -25.29 -67.46 -1.23
N PRO A 470 -24.39 -68.36 -1.66
CA PRO A 470 -23.25 -68.77 -0.84
C PRO A 470 -22.30 -67.60 -0.60
N ASP A 471 -21.66 -67.59 0.57
CA ASP A 471 -20.74 -66.53 0.97
C ASP A 471 -19.59 -66.40 -0.04
N PRO A 472 -19.23 -65.17 -0.44
CA PRO A 472 -18.16 -64.94 -1.40
C PRO A 472 -16.78 -65.33 -0.83
N VAL A 473 -16.17 -66.38 -1.39
CA VAL A 473 -14.86 -66.90 -0.97
C VAL A 473 -13.73 -66.36 -1.86
N LEU A 474 -12.58 -66.05 -1.24
CA LEU A 474 -11.35 -65.65 -1.90
C LEU A 474 -10.20 -66.58 -1.47
N ALA A 475 -9.91 -67.59 -2.29
CA ALA A 475 -8.90 -68.63 -2.05
C ALA A 475 -7.67 -68.53 -2.98
N THR A 476 -7.76 -67.77 -4.09
CA THR A 476 -6.64 -67.62 -5.03
C THR A 476 -5.38 -67.00 -4.41
N PRO A 477 -4.15 -67.37 -4.83
CA PRO A 477 -2.93 -66.75 -4.33
C PRO A 477 -2.80 -65.26 -4.68
N LEU A 478 -2.26 -64.42 -3.78
CA LEU A 478 -2.19 -62.95 -3.95
C LEU A 478 -1.57 -62.51 -5.29
N ARG A 479 -0.54 -63.20 -5.78
CA ARG A 479 0.16 -62.86 -7.03
C ARG A 479 -0.71 -63.02 -8.29
N SER A 480 -1.73 -63.87 -8.28
CA SER A 480 -2.64 -64.08 -9.41
C SER A 480 -3.92 -63.25 -9.33
N ARG A 481 -4.09 -62.43 -8.29
CA ARG A 481 -5.29 -61.59 -8.08
C ARG A 481 -5.28 -60.29 -8.89
N PHE A 482 -4.13 -59.86 -9.41
CA PHE A 482 -3.99 -58.62 -10.19
C PHE A 482 -4.15 -58.86 -11.69
N THR A 483 -5.39 -59.03 -12.15
CA THR A 483 -5.73 -59.29 -13.57
C THR A 483 -6.65 -58.22 -14.14
N GLY A 484 -6.63 -58.00 -15.46
CA GLY A 484 -7.49 -57.02 -16.13
C GLY A 484 -8.98 -57.22 -15.83
N LYS A 485 -9.46 -58.47 -15.80
CA LYS A 485 -10.87 -58.78 -15.44
C LYS A 485 -11.26 -58.35 -14.02
N ARG A 486 -10.35 -58.49 -13.05
CA ARG A 486 -10.58 -58.04 -11.66
C ARG A 486 -10.43 -56.52 -11.54
N PHE A 487 -9.59 -55.91 -12.36
CA PHE A 487 -9.51 -54.45 -12.48
C PHE A 487 -10.81 -53.86 -12.99
N ASP A 488 -11.38 -54.37 -14.08
CA ASP A 488 -12.66 -53.88 -14.64
C ASP A 488 -13.81 -54.02 -13.63
N LYS A 489 -13.85 -55.14 -12.91
CA LYS A 489 -14.84 -55.39 -11.84
C LYS A 489 -14.64 -54.44 -10.66
N GLY A 490 -13.39 -54.24 -10.22
CA GLY A 490 -13.05 -53.30 -9.15
C GLY A 490 -13.33 -51.85 -9.52
N LEU A 491 -13.04 -51.45 -10.76
CA LEU A 491 -13.34 -50.14 -11.32
C LEU A 491 -14.86 -49.90 -11.37
N SER A 492 -15.63 -50.89 -11.83
CA SER A 492 -17.09 -50.81 -11.85
C SER A 492 -17.67 -50.66 -10.43
N VAL A 493 -17.19 -51.43 -9.46
CA VAL A 493 -17.60 -51.30 -8.05
C VAL A 493 -17.26 -49.92 -7.50
N THR A 494 -16.03 -49.45 -7.74
CA THR A 494 -15.56 -48.14 -7.24
C THR A 494 -16.39 -47.02 -7.85
N LEU A 495 -16.50 -46.92 -9.18
CA LEU A 495 -17.30 -45.91 -9.87
C LEU A 495 -18.76 -45.93 -9.45
N ASN A 496 -19.36 -47.11 -9.38
CA ASN A 496 -20.74 -47.25 -8.94
C ASN A 496 -20.91 -46.88 -7.48
N SER A 497 -19.92 -47.09 -6.61
CA SER A 497 -19.99 -46.68 -5.20
C SER A 497 -19.85 -45.16 -4.99
N VAL A 498 -19.10 -44.47 -5.86
CA VAL A 498 -18.95 -43.00 -5.82
C VAL A 498 -20.22 -42.31 -6.31
N VAL A 499 -20.83 -42.84 -7.38
CA VAL A 499 -21.96 -42.20 -8.07
C VAL A 499 -23.31 -42.73 -7.58
N PHE A 500 -23.39 -44.02 -7.24
CA PHE A 500 -24.61 -44.71 -6.83
C PHE A 500 -24.45 -45.34 -5.43
N ARG A 501 -25.55 -45.46 -4.69
CA ARG A 501 -25.52 -45.95 -3.30
C ARG A 501 -25.19 -47.44 -3.15
N SER A 502 -25.15 -48.21 -4.25
CA SER A 502 -24.81 -49.64 -4.21
C SER A 502 -24.22 -50.13 -5.53
N SER A 503 -23.10 -50.86 -5.46
CA SER A 503 -22.50 -51.55 -6.61
C SER A 503 -23.27 -52.79 -7.08
N GLY A 504 -24.18 -53.33 -6.23
CA GLY A 504 -24.98 -54.54 -6.53
C GLY A 504 -24.15 -55.81 -6.65
N GLN A 505 -22.88 -55.78 -6.22
CA GLN A 505 -21.91 -56.86 -6.37
C GLN A 505 -21.73 -57.61 -5.05
N ASN A 506 -21.60 -58.93 -5.12
CA ASN A 506 -21.29 -59.77 -3.96
C ASN A 506 -19.79 -59.65 -3.65
N LEU A 507 -19.46 -58.92 -2.60
CA LEU A 507 -18.08 -58.66 -2.13
C LEU A 507 -17.76 -59.53 -0.93
N THR A 508 -16.48 -59.86 -0.75
CA THR A 508 -16.00 -60.50 0.50
C THR A 508 -16.24 -59.57 1.69
N THR A 509 -16.17 -60.08 2.93
CA THR A 509 -16.27 -59.24 4.14
C THR A 509 -15.27 -58.08 4.12
N ALA A 510 -14.03 -58.34 3.69
CA ALA A 510 -13.02 -57.29 3.50
C ALA A 510 -13.42 -56.30 2.39
N GLY A 511 -13.99 -56.79 1.28
CA GLY A 511 -14.51 -55.95 0.20
C GLY A 511 -15.66 -55.04 0.62
N GLY A 512 -16.55 -55.54 1.50
CA GLY A 512 -17.62 -54.74 2.09
C GLY A 512 -17.10 -53.58 2.94
N TYR A 513 -16.05 -53.78 3.76
CA TYR A 513 -15.41 -52.70 4.50
C TYR A 513 -14.67 -51.71 3.60
N ILE A 514 -14.01 -52.19 2.54
CA ILE A 514 -13.33 -51.34 1.55
C ILE A 514 -14.35 -50.45 0.81
N GLU A 515 -15.47 -51.02 0.35
CA GLU A 515 -16.55 -50.27 -0.30
C GLU A 515 -17.20 -49.28 0.68
N MET A 516 -17.38 -49.65 1.94
CA MET A 516 -17.92 -48.74 2.96
C MET A 516 -17.01 -47.54 3.19
N ALA A 517 -15.69 -47.74 3.20
CA ALA A 517 -14.71 -46.66 3.32
C ALA A 517 -14.71 -45.74 2.08
N SER A 518 -14.77 -46.31 0.87
CA SER A 518 -14.80 -45.53 -0.38
C SER A 518 -16.06 -44.66 -0.49
N ARG A 519 -17.22 -45.18 -0.06
CA ARG A 519 -18.50 -44.45 -0.02
C ARG A 519 -18.49 -43.20 0.85
N PHE A 520 -17.54 -43.07 1.77
CA PHE A 520 -17.37 -41.86 2.56
C PHE A 520 -16.28 -40.94 1.98
N SER A 521 -15.10 -41.49 1.70
CA SER A 521 -13.93 -40.68 1.33
C SER A 521 -14.02 -40.09 -0.08
N GLU A 522 -14.48 -40.86 -1.06
CA GLU A 522 -14.47 -40.47 -2.47
C GLU A 522 -15.54 -39.41 -2.80
N PRO A 523 -16.80 -39.50 -2.31
CA PRO A 523 -17.78 -38.41 -2.47
C PRO A 523 -17.37 -37.10 -1.78
N VAL A 524 -16.70 -37.17 -0.63
CA VAL A 524 -16.19 -35.96 0.06
C VAL A 524 -15.12 -35.27 -0.79
N LEU A 525 -14.19 -36.02 -1.37
CA LEU A 525 -13.17 -35.47 -2.28
C LEU A 525 -13.77 -34.89 -3.56
N LEU A 526 -14.78 -35.56 -4.13
CA LEU A 526 -15.53 -35.07 -5.27
C LEU A 526 -16.29 -33.78 -4.94
N GLY A 527 -16.94 -33.71 -3.76
CA GLY A 527 -17.61 -32.51 -3.26
C GLY A 527 -16.64 -31.34 -3.05
N LEU A 528 -15.47 -31.57 -2.47
CA LEU A 528 -14.40 -30.55 -2.35
C LEU A 528 -13.91 -30.07 -3.71
N GLY A 529 -13.78 -30.97 -4.68
CA GLY A 529 -13.45 -30.65 -6.06
C GLY A 529 -14.51 -29.75 -6.72
N ALA A 530 -15.78 -30.12 -6.59
CA ALA A 530 -16.91 -29.36 -7.14
C ALA A 530 -17.02 -27.95 -6.52
N LEU A 531 -16.85 -27.82 -5.19
CA LEU A 531 -16.82 -26.53 -4.50
C LEU A 531 -15.69 -25.64 -5.02
N ALA A 532 -14.49 -26.20 -5.21
CA ALA A 532 -13.34 -25.45 -5.73
C ALA A 532 -13.54 -25.02 -7.20
N ILE A 533 -14.19 -25.84 -8.02
CA ILE A 533 -14.56 -25.50 -9.41
C ILE A 533 -15.61 -24.40 -9.42
N ARG A 534 -16.67 -24.50 -8.62
CA ARG A 534 -17.69 -23.46 -8.49
C ARG A 534 -17.07 -22.12 -8.10
N GLY A 535 -16.17 -22.15 -7.11
CA GLY A 535 -15.41 -20.97 -6.72
C GLY A 535 -14.50 -20.46 -7.83
N ARG A 536 -14.05 -21.29 -8.78
CA ARG A 536 -13.25 -20.85 -9.96
C ARG A 536 -14.09 -20.28 -11.09
N VAL A 537 -15.27 -20.81 -11.34
CA VAL A 537 -16.18 -20.30 -12.38
C VAL A 537 -16.68 -18.91 -12.00
N LYS A 538 -17.02 -18.70 -10.72
CA LYS A 538 -17.31 -17.36 -10.18
C LYS A 538 -16.13 -16.38 -10.26
N ARG A 539 -14.90 -16.86 -10.48
CA ARG A 539 -13.69 -16.02 -10.62
C ARG A 539 -13.43 -15.55 -12.06
N GLY A 540 -14.13 -16.11 -13.04
CA GLY A 540 -13.91 -15.83 -14.47
C GLY A 540 -14.99 -14.97 -15.13
N SER A 541 -15.87 -14.36 -14.34
CA SER A 541 -16.92 -13.43 -14.80
C SER A 541 -16.61 -12.00 -14.38
#